data_AF-A0A8C2A8M5-F1
#
_entry.id   AF-A0A8C2A8M5-F1
#
_cell.length_a   1.000
_cell.length_b   1.000
_cell.length_c   1.000
_cell.angle_alpha   90.00
_cell.angle_beta   90.00
_cell.angle_gamma   90.00
#
_symmetry.space_group_name_H-M   'P 1'
#
loop_
_entity.id
_entity.type
_entity.pdbx_description
1 polymer ?
#
loop_
_entity_poly.entity_id
_entity_poly.type
_entity_poly.pdbx_seq_one_letter_code
_entity_poly.pdbx_strand_id
1 'polypeptide(L)'
;ILEKLKNVEKEMDQINQDMKQAQKNLNELSKCCGLCLCPFNRWNYWRKKQVKTPKESKQNIVSSQPTVVRDGQAPTGPYIKRITNNDREDEMEDNLRQVGNHVEILKNMALDFDDKIEDHIEKTAKINDKVQFKY
;
A
#
# COMPACT_ATOMS: atom_id res chain seq x y z
N ILE A 1 3.70 8.48 -2.04
CA ILE A 1 2.66 7.53 -1.53
C ILE A 1 1.69 8.26 -0.61
N LEU A 2 2.19 8.97 0.41
CA LEU A 2 1.38 9.87 1.25
C LEU A 2 0.47 10.84 0.47
N GLU A 3 0.97 11.45 -0.60
CA GLU A 3 0.19 12.35 -1.45
C GLU A 3 -0.92 11.64 -2.24
N LYS A 4 -0.67 10.40 -2.67
CA LYS A 4 -1.71 9.57 -3.32
C LYS A 4 -2.82 9.23 -2.33
N LEU A 5 -2.49 8.91 -1.08
CA LEU A 5 -3.48 8.64 -0.04
C LEU A 5 -4.29 9.89 0.34
N LYS A 6 -3.64 11.07 0.41
CA LYS A 6 -4.35 12.36 0.60
C LYS A 6 -5.35 12.65 -0.52
N ASN A 7 -4.98 12.35 -1.77
CA ASN A 7 -5.88 12.52 -2.90
C ASN A 7 -7.07 11.54 -2.83
N VAL A 8 -6.82 10.28 -2.49
CA VAL A 8 -7.87 9.28 -2.30
C VAL A 8 -8.81 9.65 -1.15
N GLU A 9 -8.29 10.18 -0.03
CA GLU A 9 -9.11 10.67 1.08
C GLU A 9 -10.03 11.81 0.64
N LYS A 10 -9.49 12.77 -0.11
CA LYS A 10 -10.26 13.89 -0.66
C LYS A 10 -11.34 13.43 -1.65
N GLU A 11 -11.02 12.49 -2.53
CA GLU A 11 -11.97 11.89 -3.46
C GLU A 11 -13.08 11.13 -2.72
N MET A 12 -12.77 10.44 -1.62
CA MET A 12 -13.77 9.76 -0.80
C MET A 12 -14.70 10.73 -0.07
N ASP A 13 -14.18 11.86 0.41
CA ASP A 13 -15.01 12.92 1.00
C ASP A 13 -15.96 13.53 -0.04
N GLN A 14 -15.50 13.71 -1.28
CA GLN A 14 -16.34 14.16 -2.40
C GLN A 14 -17.44 13.14 -2.70
N ILE A 15 -17.10 11.85 -2.82
CA ILE A 15 -18.08 10.77 -3.07
C ILE A 15 -19.12 10.71 -1.94
N ASN A 16 -18.70 10.88 -0.68
CA ASN A 16 -19.63 10.87 0.45
C ASN A 16 -20.62 12.06 0.39
N GLN A 17 -20.13 13.24 0.01
CA GLN A 17 -20.99 14.41 -0.21
C GLN A 17 -21.96 14.18 -1.37
N ASP A 18 -21.48 13.67 -2.50
CA ASP A 18 -22.28 13.39 -3.69
C ASP A 18 -23.34 12.31 -3.41
N MET A 19 -23.01 11.27 -2.64
CA MET A 19 -23.95 10.24 -2.20
C MET A 19 -25.06 10.82 -1.31
N LYS A 20 -24.71 11.72 -0.37
CA LYS A 20 -25.71 12.43 0.46
C LYS A 20 -26.60 13.32 -0.39
N GLN A 21 -26.06 13.98 -1.41
CA GLN A 21 -26.84 14.83 -2.31
C GLN A 21 -27.75 14.00 -3.22
N ALA A 22 -27.26 12.90 -3.78
CA ALA A 22 -28.06 11.97 -4.57
C ALA A 22 -29.23 11.41 -3.76
N GLN A 23 -29.01 11.08 -2.47
CA GLN A 23 -30.07 10.63 -1.57
C GLN A 23 -31.15 11.71 -1.36
N LYS A 24 -30.76 12.98 -1.19
CA LYS A 24 -31.72 14.10 -1.09
C LYS A 24 -32.54 14.25 -2.37
N ASN A 25 -31.88 14.23 -3.53
CA ASN A 25 -32.54 14.36 -4.82
C ASN A 25 -33.52 13.20 -5.08
N LEU A 26 -33.15 11.96 -4.74
CA LEU A 26 -34.06 10.81 -4.85
C LEU A 26 -35.26 10.92 -3.89
N ASN A 27 -35.05 11.41 -2.66
CA ASN A 27 -36.13 11.67 -1.70
C ASN A 27 -37.06 12.82 -2.13
N GLU A 28 -36.55 13.79 -2.89
CA GLU A 28 -37.37 14.86 -3.48
C GLU A 28 -38.16 14.35 -4.69
N LEU A 29 -37.55 13.53 -5.54
CA LEU A 29 -38.21 12.86 -6.65
C LEU A 29 -39.29 11.88 -6.19
N SER A 30 -39.09 11.15 -5.08
CA SER A 30 -40.11 10.27 -4.51
C SER A 30 -41.34 11.04 -4.02
N LYS A 31 -41.16 12.29 -3.57
CA LYS A 31 -42.27 13.18 -3.17
C LYS A 31 -43.01 13.76 -4.37
N CYS A 32 -42.39 13.79 -5.54
CA CYS A 32 -43.01 14.18 -6.81
C CYS A 32 -43.92 13.08 -7.41
N CYS A 33 -44.05 11.91 -6.77
CA CYS A 33 -44.98 10.86 -7.17
C CYS A 33 -46.35 10.97 -6.48
N GLY A 34 -46.85 12.20 -6.26
CA GLY A 34 -48.23 12.48 -5.84
C GLY A 34 -49.17 12.86 -6.99
N LEU A 35 -48.65 13.06 -8.19
CA LEU A 35 -49.42 13.47 -9.38
C LEU A 35 -48.99 12.75 -10.67
N CYS A 36 -48.21 11.66 -10.56
CA CYS A 36 -47.77 10.87 -11.71
C CYS A 36 -48.31 9.44 -11.57
N LEU A 37 -49.33 9.11 -12.36
CA LEU A 37 -49.70 7.74 -12.66
C LEU A 37 -48.54 7.10 -13.44
N CYS A 38 -47.54 6.52 -12.77
CA CYS A 38 -46.48 5.77 -13.44
C CYS A 38 -46.95 4.33 -13.74
N PRO A 39 -47.18 3.95 -15.02
CA PRO A 39 -47.54 2.60 -15.39
C PRO A 39 -46.25 1.86 -15.77
N PHE A 40 -45.45 1.44 -14.80
CA PHE A 40 -44.30 0.58 -15.09
C PHE A 40 -44.22 -0.59 -14.11
N ASN A 41 -45.17 -1.52 -14.29
CA ASN A 41 -44.82 -2.92 -14.21
C ASN A 41 -44.15 -3.33 -15.52
N ARG A 42 -43.19 -4.26 -15.43
CA ARG A 42 -42.71 -5.18 -16.49
C ARG A 42 -41.34 -4.88 -17.13
N TRP A 43 -40.26 -5.19 -16.40
CA TRP A 43 -39.05 -5.74 -17.03
C TRP A 43 -38.24 -6.63 -16.07
N ASN A 44 -38.76 -7.83 -15.82
CA ASN A 44 -38.02 -8.95 -15.22
C ASN A 44 -37.53 -9.90 -16.33
N TYR A 45 -36.59 -9.47 -17.17
CA TYR A 45 -35.75 -10.33 -18.02
C TYR A 45 -34.48 -9.48 -18.22
N TRP A 46 -33.30 -9.83 -17.74
CA TRP A 46 -32.34 -10.66 -18.46
C TRP A 46 -31.35 -11.29 -17.47
N ARG A 47 -31.56 -12.59 -17.32
CA ARG A 47 -30.68 -13.68 -16.91
C ARG A 47 -29.16 -13.34 -16.82
N LYS A 48 -28.60 -13.55 -15.63
CA LYS A 48 -27.21 -13.85 -15.25
C LYS A 48 -26.22 -14.04 -16.41
N LYS A 49 -25.25 -13.13 -16.53
CA LYS A 49 -23.99 -13.37 -17.24
C LYS A 49 -22.93 -13.77 -16.21
N GLN A 50 -22.55 -15.05 -16.19
CA GLN A 50 -21.45 -15.54 -15.36
C GLN A 50 -20.14 -14.92 -15.83
N VAL A 51 -19.45 -14.21 -14.95
CA VAL A 51 -18.08 -13.71 -15.18
C VAL A 51 -17.12 -14.81 -14.72
N LYS A 52 -16.29 -15.31 -15.65
CA LYS A 52 -15.19 -16.24 -15.33
C LYS A 52 -14.01 -15.45 -14.74
N THR A 53 -13.55 -15.85 -13.57
CA THR A 53 -12.32 -15.34 -12.92
C THR A 53 -11.07 -15.99 -13.52
N PRO A 54 -9.99 -15.24 -13.80
CA PRO A 54 -8.70 -15.82 -14.17
C PRO A 54 -8.03 -16.52 -12.98
N LYS A 55 -7.32 -17.62 -13.25
CA LYS A 55 -6.56 -18.40 -12.26
C LYS A 55 -5.18 -17.77 -12.06
N GLU A 56 -4.80 -17.52 -10.81
CA GLU A 56 -3.45 -17.10 -10.41
C GLU A 56 -2.43 -18.23 -10.60
N SER A 57 -1.31 -17.91 -11.26
CA SER A 57 -0.11 -18.73 -11.31
C SER A 57 0.81 -18.38 -10.14
N LYS A 58 1.04 -19.34 -9.24
CA LYS A 58 1.97 -19.22 -8.12
C LYS A 58 3.41 -19.18 -8.64
N GLN A 59 4.11 -18.07 -8.44
CA GLN A 59 5.56 -18.00 -8.61
C GLN A 59 6.24 -18.33 -7.27
N ASN A 60 7.00 -19.44 -7.26
CA ASN A 60 7.86 -19.80 -6.15
C ASN A 60 9.15 -18.97 -6.24
N ILE A 61 9.37 -18.07 -5.29
CA ILE A 61 10.63 -17.36 -5.11
C ILE A 61 11.47 -18.16 -4.12
N VAL A 62 12.59 -18.71 -4.59
CA VAL A 62 13.61 -19.32 -3.73
C VAL A 62 14.46 -18.19 -3.14
N SER A 63 14.36 -17.98 -1.83
CA SER A 63 15.30 -17.13 -1.09
C SER A 63 16.12 -18.02 -0.17
N SER A 64 17.34 -18.33 -0.60
CA SER A 64 18.34 -18.98 0.24
C SER A 64 19.67 -18.28 -0.01
N GLN A 65 19.75 -17.03 0.43
CA GLN A 65 21.02 -16.33 0.54
C GLN A 65 21.55 -16.57 1.97
N PRO A 66 22.81 -17.03 2.13
CA PRO A 66 23.34 -17.37 3.44
C PRO A 66 23.38 -16.15 4.36
N THR A 67 22.69 -16.24 5.49
CA THR A 67 22.63 -15.19 6.51
C THR A 67 23.87 -15.28 7.40
N VAL A 68 24.81 -14.35 7.24
CA VAL A 68 25.79 -14.06 8.30
C VAL A 68 25.12 -13.07 9.24
N VAL A 69 24.49 -13.59 10.30
CA VAL A 69 23.95 -12.77 11.39
C VAL A 69 25.14 -12.35 12.25
N ARG A 70 25.59 -11.10 12.11
CA ARG A 70 26.38 -10.43 13.14
C ARG A 70 25.57 -9.25 13.64
N ASP A 71 25.34 -9.24 14.95
CA ASP A 71 24.65 -8.17 15.67
C ASP A 71 25.18 -6.81 15.24
N GLY A 72 24.26 -5.89 14.98
CA GLY A 72 24.43 -4.64 14.22
C GLY A 72 25.38 -3.58 14.78
N GLN A 73 26.48 -3.98 15.42
CA GLN A 73 27.66 -3.14 15.55
C GLN A 73 28.48 -3.21 14.27
N ALA A 74 28.65 -2.07 13.60
CA ALA A 74 29.70 -1.91 12.62
C ALA A 74 31.03 -2.34 13.26
N PRO A 75 31.81 -3.24 12.61
CA PRO A 75 33.07 -3.66 13.17
C PRO A 75 33.96 -2.44 13.36
N THR A 76 34.38 -2.18 14.60
CA THR A 76 35.29 -1.08 14.95
C THR A 76 36.75 -1.36 14.55
N GLY A 77 36.96 -2.35 13.68
CA GLY A 77 38.25 -2.75 13.14
C GLY A 77 38.13 -3.07 11.65
N PRO A 78 39.26 -3.39 10.99
CA PRO A 78 39.27 -3.67 9.57
C PRO A 78 38.28 -4.78 9.21
N TYR A 79 37.50 -4.53 8.16
CA TYR A 79 36.47 -5.43 7.66
C TYR A 79 37.06 -6.76 7.18
N ILE A 80 38.31 -6.74 6.70
CA ILE A 80 39.03 -7.94 6.29
C ILE A 80 40.25 -8.23 7.18
N LYS A 81 40.50 -9.51 7.39
CA LYS A 81 41.78 -9.98 7.94
C LYS A 81 42.81 -9.99 6.83
N ARG A 82 43.81 -9.10 6.92
CA ARG A 82 44.93 -9.04 5.97
C ARG A 82 45.80 -10.29 6.07
N ILE A 83 46.19 -10.85 4.92
CA ILE A 83 47.04 -12.05 4.84
C ILE A 83 48.31 -11.71 4.04
N THR A 84 48.14 -11.09 2.87
CA THR A 84 49.24 -10.82 1.93
C THR A 84 49.67 -9.36 1.94
N ASN A 85 48.86 -8.45 2.52
CA ASN A 85 49.09 -7.00 2.55
C ASN A 85 49.35 -6.41 1.15
N ASN A 86 48.50 -6.76 0.19
CA ASN A 86 48.59 -6.28 -1.19
C ASN A 86 47.44 -5.32 -1.52
N ASP A 87 47.59 -4.60 -2.63
CA ASP A 87 46.63 -3.59 -3.09
C ASP A 87 45.21 -4.15 -3.29
N ARG A 88 45.06 -5.45 -3.57
CA ARG A 88 43.76 -6.12 -3.69
C ARG A 88 43.05 -6.21 -2.33
N GLU A 89 43.77 -6.50 -1.27
CA GLU A 89 43.23 -6.50 0.10
C GLU A 89 42.86 -5.05 0.51
N ASP A 90 43.66 -4.05 0.13
CA ASP A 90 43.33 -2.64 0.38
C ASP A 90 42.06 -2.17 -0.35
N GLU A 91 41.89 -2.53 -1.62
CA GLU A 91 40.68 -2.23 -2.39
C GLU A 91 39.45 -2.92 -1.77
N MET A 92 39.61 -4.16 -1.29
CA MET A 92 38.53 -4.90 -0.64
C MET A 92 38.09 -4.25 0.67
N GLU A 93 39.03 -3.75 1.47
CA GLU A 93 38.76 -2.98 2.69
C GLU A 93 38.02 -1.67 2.36
N ASP A 94 38.42 -0.98 1.30
CA ASP A 94 37.76 0.25 0.83
C ASP A 94 36.32 0.01 0.39
N ASN A 95 36.11 -1.00 -0.46
CA ASN A 95 34.80 -1.41 -0.93
C ASN A 95 33.87 -1.80 0.23
N LEU A 96 34.38 -2.55 1.20
CA LEU A 96 33.57 -2.96 2.36
C LEU A 96 33.25 -1.79 3.29
N ARG A 97 34.13 -0.80 3.41
CA ARG A 97 33.82 0.45 4.11
C ARG A 97 32.70 1.22 3.42
N GLN A 98 32.73 1.32 2.09
CA GLN A 98 31.64 1.93 1.31
C GLN A 98 30.32 1.17 1.47
N VAL A 99 30.37 -0.17 1.46
CA VAL A 99 29.19 -1.00 1.74
C VAL A 99 28.65 -0.76 3.14
N GLY A 100 29.51 -0.58 4.15
CA GLY A 100 29.11 -0.20 5.51
C GLY A 100 28.27 1.09 5.54
N ASN A 101 28.71 2.12 4.82
CA ASN A 101 27.94 3.36 4.67
C ASN A 101 26.59 3.13 3.94
N HIS A 102 26.58 2.33 2.87
CA HIS A 102 25.32 1.99 2.18
C HIS A 102 24.35 1.22 3.07
N VAL A 103 24.84 0.33 3.93
CA VAL A 103 24.02 -0.38 4.92
C VAL A 103 23.42 0.58 5.94
N GLU A 104 24.16 1.61 6.37
CA GLU A 104 23.63 2.65 7.25
C GLU A 104 22.50 3.45 6.58
N ILE A 105 22.68 3.83 5.31
CA ILE A 105 21.64 4.50 4.53
C ILE A 105 20.40 3.60 4.40
N LEU A 106 20.59 2.32 4.08
CA LEU A 106 19.49 1.33 4.00
C LEU A 106 18.76 1.18 5.33
N LYS A 107 19.48 1.16 6.45
CA LYS A 107 18.90 1.13 7.80
C LYS A 107 18.04 2.36 8.05
N ASN A 108 18.56 3.55 7.76
CA ASN A 108 17.81 4.80 7.96
C ASN A 108 16.55 4.84 7.07
N MET A 109 16.66 4.40 5.81
CA MET A 109 15.48 4.27 4.94
C MET A 109 14.48 3.27 5.50
N ALA A 110 14.92 2.12 6.01
CA ALA A 110 14.04 1.12 6.60
C ALA A 110 13.27 1.68 7.81
N LEU A 111 13.93 2.44 8.68
CA LEU A 111 13.29 3.13 9.80
C LEU A 111 12.26 4.16 9.32
N ASP A 112 12.63 5.01 8.36
CA ASP A 112 11.71 5.99 7.76
C ASP A 112 10.51 5.32 7.06
N PHE A 113 10.69 4.12 6.52
CA PHE A 113 9.60 3.34 5.92
C PHE A 113 8.69 2.72 6.98
N ASP A 114 9.24 2.27 8.11
CA ASP A 114 8.49 1.73 9.24
C ASP A 114 7.53 2.78 9.82
N ASP A 115 8.04 3.97 10.12
CA ASP A 115 7.25 5.11 10.60
C ASP A 115 6.11 5.46 9.61
N LYS A 116 6.42 5.46 8.31
CA LYS A 116 5.42 5.73 7.25
C LYS A 116 4.36 4.65 7.14
N ILE A 117 4.69 3.39 7.43
CA ILE A 117 3.72 2.29 7.41
C ILE A 117 2.73 2.46 8.57
N GLU A 118 3.19 2.82 9.76
CA GLU A 118 2.31 3.08 10.91
C GLU A 118 1.31 4.21 10.58
N ASP A 119 1.80 5.29 9.99
CA ASP A 119 1.02 6.41 9.46
C ASP A 119 -0.05 5.99 8.44
N HIS A 120 0.29 5.01 7.59
CA HIS A 120 -0.62 4.47 6.59
C HIS A 120 -1.67 3.54 7.22
N ILE A 121 -1.30 2.75 8.23
CA ILE A 121 -2.23 1.88 8.96
C ILE A 121 -3.35 2.71 9.58
N GLU A 122 -3.02 3.83 10.25
CA GLU A 122 -4.02 4.73 10.84
C GLU A 122 -4.96 5.33 9.77
N LYS A 123 -4.40 5.80 8.66
CA LYS A 123 -5.20 6.36 7.54
C LYS A 123 -6.11 5.31 6.92
N THR A 124 -5.62 4.08 6.73
CA THR A 124 -6.43 2.97 6.22
C THR A 124 -7.57 2.62 7.18
N ALA A 125 -7.34 2.63 8.49
CA ALA A 125 -8.39 2.42 9.49
C ALA A 125 -9.49 3.49 9.37
N LYS A 126 -9.13 4.78 9.30
CA LYS A 126 -10.09 5.88 9.10
C LYS A 126 -10.90 5.73 7.82
N ILE A 127 -10.26 5.32 6.71
CA ILE A 127 -10.95 5.04 5.45
C ILE A 127 -11.92 3.87 5.62
N ASN A 128 -11.50 2.79 6.27
CA ASN A 128 -12.35 1.64 6.52
C ASN A 128 -13.57 2.02 7.37
N ASP A 129 -13.41 2.82 8.42
CA ASP A 129 -14.53 3.29 9.25
C ASP A 129 -15.52 4.13 8.42
N LYS A 130 -15.03 5.05 7.57
CA LYS A 130 -15.87 5.81 6.63
C LYS A 130 -16.66 4.89 5.68
N VAL A 131 -16.09 3.75 5.28
CA VAL A 131 -16.76 2.75 4.43
C VAL A 131 -17.81 1.95 5.21
N GLN A 132 -17.53 1.58 6.46
CA GLN A 132 -18.43 0.77 7.31
C GLN A 132 -19.66 1.54 7.81
N PHE A 133 -19.67 2.88 7.77
CA PHE A 133 -20.89 3.69 8.01
C PHE A 133 -21.98 3.54 6.92
N LYS A 134 -21.84 2.58 6.01
CA LYS A 134 -22.92 2.11 5.15
C LYS A 134 -23.45 0.78 5.68
N TYR A 135 -24.45 0.84 6.57
CA TYR A 135 -25.70 0.03 6.56
C TYR A 135 -26.63 0.52 7.67
#